data_AF-A0A6B3GD12-F1
#
_entry.id   AF-A0A6B3GD12-F1
#
_cell.length_a   1.000
_cell.length_b   1.000
_cell.length_c   1.000
_cell.angle_alpha   90.00
_cell.angle_beta   90.00
_cell.angle_gamma   90.00
#
_symmetry.space_group_name_H-M   'P 1'
#
loop_
_entity.id
_entity.type
_entity.pdbx_description
1 polymer ?
#
loop_
_entity_poly.entity_id
_entity_poly.type
_entity_poly.pdbx_seq_one_letter_code
_entity_poly.pdbx_strand_id
1 'polypeptide(L)'
;FGAIALVIVVLAALVFEGLRRGINRPLEQLGGDARTIAAGDFSHPITPTGPADLRRLSGEIESMRRRLLRELAFTEEARARLDAQAADLQRSNAELEQFAYVASHDLQEPLRKVSSFTQLLQRR
;
A
#
# COMPACT_ATOMS: atom_id res chain seq x y z
N PHE A 1 -65.71 -7.73 4.38
CA PHE A 1 -64.69 -6.67 4.43
C PHE A 1 -63.54 -6.96 5.40
N GLY A 2 -63.80 -7.30 6.68
CA GLY A 2 -62.73 -7.58 7.66
C GLY A 2 -61.74 -8.71 7.28
N ALA A 3 -62.23 -9.81 6.71
CA ALA A 3 -61.36 -10.93 6.29
C ALA A 3 -60.37 -10.53 5.17
N ILE A 4 -60.83 -9.75 4.18
CA ILE A 4 -59.97 -9.27 3.09
C ILE A 4 -58.89 -8.32 3.63
N ALA A 5 -59.26 -7.41 4.53
CA ALA A 5 -58.31 -6.50 5.17
C ALA A 5 -57.24 -7.28 5.97
N LEU A 6 -57.64 -8.32 6.70
CA LEU A 6 -56.70 -9.18 7.44
C LEU A 6 -55.71 -9.87 6.49
N VAL A 7 -56.18 -10.42 5.38
CA VAL A 7 -55.30 -11.08 4.39
C VAL A 7 -54.30 -10.10 3.79
N ILE A 8 -54.74 -8.87 3.45
CA ILE A 8 -53.84 -7.84 2.92
C ILE A 8 -52.75 -7.48 3.93
N VAL A 9 -53.11 -7.29 5.20
CA VAL A 9 -52.14 -6.96 6.26
C VAL A 9 -51.13 -8.09 6.46
N VAL A 10 -51.59 -9.34 6.47
CA VAL A 10 -50.70 -10.51 6.60
C VAL A 10 -49.77 -10.62 5.40
N LEU A 11 -50.29 -10.46 4.17
CA LEU A 11 -49.45 -10.48 2.96
C LEU A 11 -48.43 -9.33 2.97
N ALA A 12 -48.84 -8.12 3.35
CA ALA A 12 -47.94 -6.99 3.47
C ALA A 12 -46.83 -7.25 4.50
N ALA A 13 -47.16 -7.83 5.66
CA ALA A 13 -46.18 -8.19 6.68
C ALA A 13 -45.21 -9.28 6.19
N LEU A 14 -45.70 -10.29 5.48
CA LEU A 14 -44.86 -11.35 4.89
C LEU A 14 -43.91 -10.78 3.82
N VAL A 15 -44.41 -9.92 2.93
CA VAL A 15 -43.59 -9.25 1.91
C VAL A 15 -42.57 -8.33 2.57
N PHE A 16 -42.97 -7.54 3.57
CA PHE A 16 -42.07 -6.65 4.30
C PHE A 16 -40.94 -7.43 4.99
N GLU A 17 -41.26 -8.51 5.68
CA GLU A 17 -40.24 -9.34 6.35
C GLU A 17 -39.35 -10.07 5.33
N GLY A 18 -39.93 -10.50 4.20
CA GLY A 18 -39.19 -11.09 3.08
C GLY A 18 -38.18 -10.10 2.47
N LEU A 19 -38.59 -8.86 2.19
CA LEU A 19 -37.71 -7.80 1.68
C LEU A 19 -36.65 -7.40 2.72
N ARG A 20 -37.04 -7.31 3.99
CA ARG A 20 -36.13 -6.94 5.09
C ARG A 20 -35.02 -7.97 5.26
N ARG A 21 -35.36 -9.26 5.26
CA ARG A 21 -34.38 -10.36 5.39
C ARG A 21 -33.62 -10.63 4.11
N GLY A 22 -34.29 -10.51 2.96
CA GLY A 22 -33.72 -10.85 1.66
C GLY A 22 -32.83 -9.76 1.10
N ILE A 23 -33.18 -8.49 1.24
CA ILE A 23 -32.50 -7.38 0.56
C ILE A 23 -31.90 -6.40 1.56
N ASN A 24 -32.70 -5.91 2.51
CA ASN A 24 -32.29 -4.78 3.34
C ASN A 24 -31.12 -5.14 4.27
N ARG A 25 -31.22 -6.27 4.99
CA ARG A 25 -30.13 -6.72 5.87
C ARG A 25 -28.83 -7.05 5.12
N PRO A 26 -28.83 -7.84 4.03
CA PRO A 26 -27.60 -8.10 3.29
C PRO A 26 -26.97 -6.84 2.70
N LEU A 27 -27.78 -5.86 2.28
CA LEU A 27 -27.29 -4.58 1.78
C LEU A 27 -26.61 -3.74 2.88
N GLU A 28 -27.20 -3.69 4.07
CA GLU A 28 -26.59 -3.05 5.25
C GLU A 28 -25.24 -3.71 5.61
N GLN A 29 -25.17 -5.03 5.57
CA GLN A 29 -23.94 -5.79 5.82
C GLN A 29 -22.87 -5.49 4.78
N LEU A 30 -23.19 -5.56 3.49
CA LEU A 30 -22.26 -5.27 2.41
C LEU A 30 -21.75 -3.82 2.48
N GLY A 31 -22.64 -2.87 2.80
CA GLY A 31 -22.26 -1.47 3.00
C GLY A 31 -21.35 -1.28 4.21
N GLY A 32 -21.56 -2.04 5.28
CA GLY A 32 -20.67 -2.09 6.44
C GLY A 32 -19.28 -2.62 6.07
N ASP A 33 -19.21 -3.78 5.43
CA ASP A 33 -17.96 -4.40 4.97
C ASP A 33 -17.16 -3.44 4.08
N ALA A 34 -17.84 -2.77 3.13
CA ALA A 34 -17.21 -1.81 2.24
C ALA A 34 -16.64 -0.59 2.99
N ARG A 35 -17.32 -0.09 4.03
CA ARG A 35 -16.80 1.00 4.87
C ARG A 35 -15.59 0.58 5.69
N THR A 36 -15.59 -0.64 6.23
CA THR A 36 -14.43 -1.19 6.95
C THR A 36 -13.20 -1.26 6.05
N ILE A 37 -13.37 -1.75 4.83
CA ILE A 37 -12.31 -1.80 3.82
C ILE A 37 -11.85 -0.39 3.45
N ALA A 38 -12.78 0.55 3.23
CA ALA A 38 -12.46 1.94 2.91
C ALA A 38 -11.75 2.68 4.05
N ALA A 39 -11.95 2.26 5.31
CA ALA A 39 -11.23 2.77 6.47
C ALA A 39 -9.79 2.21 6.58
N GLY A 40 -9.39 1.31 5.68
CA GLY A 40 -8.04 0.77 5.58
C GLY A 40 -7.88 -0.66 6.13
N ASP A 41 -8.94 -1.23 6.71
CA ASP A 41 -8.90 -2.66 7.10
C ASP A 41 -9.24 -3.54 5.89
N PHE A 42 -8.25 -3.72 5.04
CA PHE A 42 -8.35 -4.61 3.89
C PHE A 42 -8.37 -6.09 4.26
N SER A 43 -8.13 -6.47 5.52
CA SER A 43 -8.08 -7.87 5.96
C SER A 43 -9.47 -8.49 6.11
N HIS A 44 -10.49 -7.65 6.31
CA HIS A 44 -11.88 -8.06 6.45
C HIS A 44 -12.46 -8.61 5.13
N PRO A 45 -12.87 -9.89 5.05
CA PRO A 45 -13.43 -10.48 3.85
C PRO A 45 -14.90 -10.09 3.65
N ILE A 46 -15.32 -9.92 2.40
CA ILE A 46 -16.73 -9.67 2.09
C ILE A 46 -17.46 -10.99 1.96
N THR A 47 -18.49 -11.21 2.79
CA THR A 47 -19.27 -12.46 2.75
C THR A 47 -20.45 -12.32 1.78
N PRO A 48 -20.55 -13.15 0.71
CA PRO A 48 -21.63 -13.03 -0.25
C PRO A 48 -22.97 -13.44 0.38
N THR A 49 -23.83 -12.47 0.65
CA THR A 49 -25.13 -12.69 1.30
C THR A 49 -26.27 -12.08 0.47
N GLY A 50 -27.46 -12.68 0.53
CA GLY A 50 -28.65 -12.17 -0.14
C GLY A 50 -28.98 -12.82 -1.49
N PRO A 51 -29.87 -12.20 -2.29
CA PRO A 51 -30.25 -12.63 -3.63
C PRO A 51 -29.06 -12.66 -4.59
N ALA A 52 -29.25 -13.30 -5.75
CA ALA A 52 -28.20 -13.52 -6.74
C ALA A 52 -27.44 -12.24 -7.12
N ASP A 53 -28.15 -11.13 -7.33
CA ASP A 53 -27.54 -9.85 -7.71
C ASP A 53 -26.63 -9.28 -6.61
N LEU A 54 -27.05 -9.35 -5.35
CA LEU A 54 -26.22 -8.90 -4.23
C LEU A 54 -24.99 -9.79 -4.07
N ARG A 55 -25.14 -11.12 -4.19
CA ARG A 55 -23.99 -12.03 -4.14
C ARG A 55 -22.98 -11.76 -5.26
N ARG A 56 -23.47 -11.45 -6.47
CA ARG A 56 -22.62 -11.07 -7.60
C ARG A 56 -21.83 -9.80 -7.29
N LEU A 57 -22.51 -8.75 -6.82
CA LEU A 57 -21.87 -7.50 -6.43
C LEU A 57 -20.84 -7.71 -5.30
N SER A 58 -21.19 -8.47 -4.25
CA SER A 58 -20.25 -8.84 -3.19
C SER A 58 -19.01 -9.53 -3.74
N GLY A 59 -19.18 -10.44 -4.71
CA GLY A 59 -18.05 -11.10 -5.37
C GLY A 59 -17.16 -10.15 -6.18
N GLU A 60 -17.75 -9.16 -6.85
CA GLU A 60 -17.01 -8.13 -7.59
C GLU A 60 -16.22 -7.22 -6.65
N ILE A 61 -16.82 -6.78 -5.54
CA ILE A 61 -16.13 -5.96 -4.53
C ILE A 61 -15.02 -6.78 -3.83
N GLU A 62 -15.25 -8.06 -3.55
CA GLU A 62 -14.24 -8.96 -2.99
C GLU A 62 -13.04 -9.16 -3.95
N SER A 63 -13.30 -9.20 -5.26
CA SER A 63 -12.24 -9.21 -6.27
C SER A 63 -11.41 -7.92 -6.23
N MET A 64 -12.07 -6.76 -6.11
CA MET A 64 -11.41 -5.46 -5.98
C MET A 64 -10.56 -5.40 -4.69
N ARG A 65 -11.10 -5.82 -3.54
CA ARG A 65 -10.37 -5.90 -2.27
C ARG A 65 -9.10 -6.73 -2.39
N ARG A 66 -9.19 -7.93 -3.00
CA ARG A 66 -8.02 -8.79 -3.22
C ARG A 66 -6.97 -8.18 -4.16
N ARG A 67 -7.38 -7.35 -5.11
CA ARG A 67 -6.43 -6.60 -5.96
C ARG A 67 -5.70 -5.53 -5.14
N LEU A 68 -6.43 -4.75 -4.33
CA LEU A 68 -5.84 -3.72 -3.46
C LEU A 68 -4.83 -4.31 -2.49
N LEU A 69 -5.15 -5.45 -1.85
CA LEU A 69 -4.21 -6.13 -0.95
C LEU A 69 -2.90 -6.53 -1.65
N ARG A 70 -2.98 -7.06 -2.88
CA ARG A 70 -1.78 -7.43 -3.64
C ARG A 70 -0.95 -6.21 -4.02
N GLU A 71 -1.60 -5.13 -4.42
CA GLU A 71 -0.93 -3.89 -4.82
C GLU A 71 -0.26 -3.19 -3.62
N LEU A 72 -0.90 -3.24 -2.45
CA LEU A 72 -0.30 -2.76 -1.20
C LEU A 72 0.98 -3.54 -0.85
N ALA A 73 0.89 -4.88 -0.83
CA ALA A 73 2.04 -5.74 -0.53
C ALA A 73 3.20 -5.49 -1.51
N PHE A 74 2.91 -5.38 -2.81
CA PHE A 74 3.90 -5.05 -3.82
C PHE A 74 4.56 -3.68 -3.59
N THR A 75 3.76 -2.67 -3.22
CA THR A 75 4.24 -1.31 -2.95
C THR A 75 5.15 -1.27 -1.72
N GLU A 76 4.81 -2.02 -0.67
CA GLU A 76 5.63 -2.13 0.55
C GLU A 76 6.97 -2.81 0.25
N GLU A 77 6.98 -3.91 -0.50
CA GLU A 77 8.20 -4.60 -0.92
C GLU A 77 9.10 -3.70 -1.79
N ALA A 78 8.50 -2.97 -2.74
CA ALA A 78 9.22 -2.04 -3.59
C ALA A 78 9.86 -0.90 -2.78
N ARG A 79 9.14 -0.34 -1.80
CA ARG A 79 9.67 0.68 -0.89
C ARG A 79 10.84 0.16 -0.07
N ALA A 80 10.69 -1.02 0.55
CA ALA A 80 11.77 -1.63 1.32
C ALA A 80 13.04 -1.86 0.48
N ARG A 81 12.87 -2.25 -0.78
CA ARG A 81 13.99 -2.41 -1.71
C ARG A 81 14.67 -1.09 -2.07
N LEU A 82 13.89 -0.03 -2.31
CA LEU A 82 14.42 1.30 -2.58
C LEU A 82 15.19 1.85 -1.39
N ASP A 83 14.67 1.67 -0.18
CA ASP A 83 15.33 2.12 1.06
C ASP A 83 16.66 1.39 1.27
N ALA A 84 16.70 0.08 1.02
CA ALA A 84 17.94 -0.70 1.08
C ALA A 84 18.98 -0.22 0.06
N GLN A 85 18.56 0.02 -1.19
CA GLN A 85 19.44 0.53 -2.24
C GLN A 85 19.96 1.94 -1.93
N ALA A 86 19.11 2.80 -1.38
CA ALA A 86 19.51 4.15 -0.98
C ALA A 86 20.57 4.10 0.14
N ALA A 87 20.40 3.23 1.14
CA ALA A 87 21.38 3.03 2.19
C ALA A 87 22.72 2.50 1.65
N ASP A 88 22.68 1.55 0.72
CA ASP A 88 23.89 1.02 0.07
C ASP A 88 24.62 2.10 -0.75
N LEU A 89 23.89 2.91 -1.52
CA LEU A 89 24.46 4.02 -2.28
C LEU A 89 25.09 5.07 -1.37
N GLN A 90 24.44 5.41 -0.25
CA GLN A 90 25.01 6.34 0.73
C GLN A 90 26.32 5.80 1.32
N ARG A 91 26.37 4.51 1.66
CA ARG A 91 27.59 3.86 2.15
C ARG A 91 28.71 3.92 1.10
N SER A 92 28.42 3.53 -0.14
CA SER A 92 29.42 3.57 -1.23
C SER A 92 29.90 4.99 -1.54
N ASN A 93 29.03 5.99 -1.48
CA ASN A 93 29.44 7.39 -1.63
C ASN A 93 30.40 7.82 -0.50
N ALA A 94 30.10 7.47 0.75
CA ALA A 94 30.99 7.80 1.87
C ALA A 94 32.36 7.10 1.73
N GLU A 95 32.39 5.84 1.29
CA GLU A 95 33.63 5.11 1.00
C GLU A 95 34.44 5.78 -0.13
N LEU A 96 33.77 6.24 -1.20
CA LEU A 96 34.42 6.95 -2.30
C LEU A 96 34.96 8.32 -1.87
N GLU A 97 34.22 9.07 -1.06
CA GLU A 97 34.68 10.34 -0.50
C GLU A 97 35.91 10.13 0.39
N GLN A 98 35.91 9.11 1.23
CA GLN A 98 37.06 8.75 2.05
C GLN A 98 38.26 8.35 1.19
N PHE A 99 38.05 7.56 0.14
CA PHE A 99 39.11 7.18 -0.79
C PHE A 99 39.73 8.41 -1.48
N ALA A 100 38.89 9.31 -2.01
CA ALA A 100 39.35 10.54 -2.65
C ALA A 100 40.10 11.46 -1.69
N TYR A 101 39.66 11.54 -0.43
CA TYR A 101 40.33 12.30 0.61
C TYR A 101 41.74 11.76 0.90
N VAL A 102 41.87 10.45 1.14
CA VAL A 102 43.16 9.80 1.40
C VAL A 102 44.09 9.94 0.21
N ALA A 103 43.60 9.66 -1.01
CA ALA A 103 44.40 9.80 -2.22
C ALA A 103 44.91 11.24 -2.44
N SER A 104 44.08 12.26 -2.17
CA SER A 104 44.50 13.65 -2.29
C SER A 104 45.57 14.02 -1.28
N HIS A 105 45.45 13.55 -0.04
CA HIS A 105 46.45 13.76 1.01
C HIS A 105 47.79 13.11 0.65
N ASP A 106 47.76 11.84 0.24
CA ASP A 106 48.96 11.07 -0.09
C ASP A 106 49.68 11.59 -1.34
N LEU A 107 48.95 12.28 -2.25
CA LEU A 107 49.53 12.95 -3.42
C LEU A 107 50.08 14.35 -3.12
N GLN A 108 49.60 15.04 -2.08
CA GLN A 108 50.11 16.37 -1.70
C GLN A 108 51.55 16.33 -1.16
N GLU A 109 51.90 15.29 -0.40
CA GLU A 109 53.24 15.13 0.16
C GLU A 109 54.37 15.03 -0.89
N PRO A 110 54.27 14.18 -1.93
CA PRO A 110 55.27 14.13 -2.99
C PRO A 110 55.28 15.40 -3.84
N LEU A 111 54.13 16.02 -4.15
CA LEU A 111 54.08 17.28 -4.89
C LEU A 111 54.81 18.42 -4.16
N ARG A 112 54.64 18.50 -2.83
CA ARG A 112 55.35 19.47 -1.99
C ARG A 112 56.87 19.26 -2.04
N LYS A 113 57.33 18.01 -2.03
CA LYS A 113 58.77 17.68 -2.14
C LYS A 113 59.33 18.08 -3.51
N VAL A 114 58.63 17.75 -4.60
CA VAL A 114 59.06 18.12 -5.96
C VAL A 114 59.15 19.64 -6.12
N SER A 115 58.17 20.39 -5.63
CA SER A 115 58.18 21.87 -5.66
C SER A 115 59.36 22.47 -4.88
N SER A 116 59.73 21.90 -3.73
CA SER A 116 60.90 22.35 -2.97
C SER A 116 62.21 22.13 -3.73
N PHE A 117 62.35 21.02 -4.45
CA PHE A 117 63.55 20.74 -5.25
C PHE A 117 63.67 21.67 -6.46
N THR A 118 62.57 21.98 -7.15
CA THR A 118 62.59 22.92 -8.28
C THR A 118 62.94 24.35 -7.83
N GLN A 119 62.46 24.78 -6.66
CA GLN A 119 62.84 26.07 -6.07
C GLN A 119 64.33 26.13 -5.69
N LEU A 120 64.91 25.04 -5.19
CA LEU A 120 66.34 24.97 -4.89
C LEU A 120 67.19 25.01 -6.17
N LEU A 121 66.74 24.36 -7.25
CA LEU A 121 67.39 24.42 -8.57
C LEU A 121 67.37 25.83 -9.17
N GLN A 122 66.30 26.61 -8.97
CA GLN A 122 66.20 27.99 -9.47
C GLN A 122 67.09 29.00 -8.71
N ARG A 123 67.61 28.65 -7.53
CA ARG A 123 68.46 29.53 -6.72
C ARG A 123 69.98 29.34 -6.96
N ARG A 124 70.36 28.48 -7.90
CA ARG A 124 71.73 28.37 -8.42
C ARG A 124 71.78 28.93 -9.83
#